data_AF-A0A927HKK2-F1
#
_entry.id   AF-A0A927HKK2-F1
#
_cell.length_a   1.000
_cell.length_b   1.000
_cell.length_c   1.000
_cell.angle_alpha   90.00
_cell.angle_beta   90.00
_cell.angle_gamma   90.00
#
_symmetry.space_group_name_H-M   'P 1'
#
loop_
_entity.id
_entity.type
_entity.pdbx_description
1 polymer ?
#
loop_
_entity_poly.entity_id
_entity_poly.type
_entity_poly.pdbx_seq_one_letter_code
_entity_poly.pdbx_strand_id
1 'polypeptide(L)'
;MDKNDFVKKYPDVIIGTNVIFHGYKLKDDFNKIMRDCGYAFNAFAMHRKGMTHNSALKTAEYLNNNLAIISGYIETGLNTDAILSVESYNSVHSYIHKIEDFLESWKTKDINLDKIIEQIGIEQTERKRLEVFNKSLESHAEEY
;
A
#
# COMPACT_ATOMS: atom_id res chain seq x y z
N MET A 1 18.90 7.46 -7.02
CA MET A 1 19.52 6.12 -6.96
C MET A 1 19.18 5.44 -8.26
N ASP A 2 20.16 5.37 -9.15
CA ASP A 2 20.04 4.59 -10.40
C ASP A 2 20.46 3.13 -10.17
N LYS A 3 20.51 2.32 -11.24
CA LYS A 3 20.91 0.91 -11.16
C LYS A 3 22.35 0.74 -10.66
N ASN A 4 23.27 1.60 -11.07
CA ASN A 4 24.68 1.50 -10.72
C ASN A 4 24.89 1.81 -9.23
N ASP A 5 24.21 2.83 -8.72
CA ASP A 5 24.18 3.16 -7.28
C ASP A 5 23.67 1.97 -6.46
N PHE A 6 22.60 1.32 -6.92
CA PHE A 6 22.01 0.18 -6.22
C PHE A 6 22.97 -1.01 -6.16
N VAL A 7 23.56 -1.41 -7.28
CA VAL A 7 24.51 -2.53 -7.35
C VAL A 7 25.74 -2.26 -6.50
N LYS A 8 26.25 -1.02 -6.48
CA LYS A 8 27.36 -0.64 -5.61
C LYS A 8 27.02 -0.79 -4.13
N LYS A 9 25.78 -0.49 -3.73
CA LYS A 9 25.32 -0.59 -2.34
C LYS A 9 24.95 -2.01 -1.93
N TYR A 10 24.50 -2.83 -2.87
CA TYR A 10 24.03 -4.20 -2.65
C TYR A 10 24.67 -5.16 -3.67
N PRO A 11 25.98 -5.43 -3.54
CA PRO A 11 26.73 -6.18 -4.55
C PRO A 11 26.25 -7.63 -4.72
N ASP A 12 25.64 -8.21 -3.68
CA ASP A 12 25.14 -9.59 -3.70
C ASP A 12 23.75 -9.74 -4.34
N VAL A 13 23.10 -8.63 -4.72
CA VAL A 13 21.75 -8.65 -5.30
C VAL A 13 21.83 -8.72 -6.83
N ILE A 14 21.32 -9.81 -7.39
CA ILE A 14 21.15 -9.96 -8.84
C ILE A 14 19.84 -9.29 -9.25
N ILE A 15 19.93 -8.22 -10.03
CA ILE A 15 18.78 -7.49 -10.56
C ILE A 15 18.34 -8.14 -11.88
N GLY A 16 17.06 -8.54 -11.98
CA GLY A 16 16.48 -9.03 -13.22
C GLY A 16 16.51 -8.01 -14.37
N THR A 17 16.45 -8.48 -15.61
CA THR A 17 16.38 -7.62 -16.80
C THR A 17 15.05 -6.86 -16.93
N ASN A 18 14.04 -7.28 -16.17
CA ASN A 18 12.69 -6.71 -16.12
C ASN A 18 12.49 -5.64 -15.03
N VAL A 19 13.57 -5.16 -14.40
CA VAL A 19 13.51 -4.12 -13.37
C VAL A 19 14.10 -2.82 -13.89
N ILE A 20 13.29 -1.76 -13.92
CA ILE A 20 13.68 -0.43 -14.39
C ILE A 20 13.76 0.53 -13.19
N PHE A 21 14.86 1.27 -13.08
CA PHE A 21 15.08 2.27 -12.03
C PHE A 21 14.79 3.66 -12.57
N HIS A 22 13.78 4.32 -12.02
CA HIS A 22 13.36 5.66 -12.48
C HIS A 22 14.00 6.82 -11.71
N GLY A 23 14.68 6.53 -10.58
CA GLY A 23 15.15 7.57 -9.65
C GLY A 23 13.98 8.29 -8.96
N TYR A 24 14.24 9.47 -8.39
CA TYR A 24 13.20 10.30 -7.80
C TYR A 24 12.36 10.96 -8.88
N LYS A 25 11.03 10.91 -8.76
CA LYS A 25 10.08 11.51 -9.70
C LYS A 25 9.16 12.49 -8.99
N LEU A 26 8.91 13.61 -9.65
CA LEU A 26 7.92 14.60 -9.24
C LEU A 26 6.56 14.25 -9.83
N LYS A 27 5.53 14.90 -9.29
CA LYS A 27 4.10 14.64 -9.52
C LYS A 27 3.76 14.13 -10.93
N ASP A 28 4.05 14.89 -11.98
CA ASP A 28 3.60 14.54 -13.34
C ASP A 28 4.33 13.31 -13.90
N ASP A 29 5.64 13.21 -13.68
CA ASP A 29 6.41 12.02 -14.07
C ASP A 29 5.97 10.78 -13.31
N PHE A 30 5.68 10.93 -12.01
CA PHE A 30 5.19 9.84 -11.17
C PHE A 30 3.79 9.38 -11.59
N ASN A 31 2.89 10.32 -11.86
CA ASN A 31 1.54 10.03 -12.36
C ASN A 31 1.58 9.33 -13.72
N LYS A 32 2.51 9.71 -14.59
CA LYS A 32 2.71 9.00 -15.87
C LYS A 32 3.08 7.54 -15.63
N ILE A 33 4.03 7.26 -14.74
CA ILE A 33 4.42 5.89 -14.40
C ILE A 33 3.22 5.10 -13.86
N MET A 34 2.45 5.67 -12.93
CA MET A 34 1.28 4.98 -12.36
C MET A 34 0.24 4.62 -13.43
N ARG A 35 -0.03 5.51 -14.40
CA ARG A 35 -0.98 5.24 -15.50
C ARG A 35 -0.52 4.15 -16.44
N ASP A 36 0.79 3.99 -16.60
CA ASP A 36 1.38 2.96 -17.46
C ASP A 36 1.50 1.59 -16.74
N CYS A 37 1.23 1.55 -15.44
CA CYS A 37 1.24 0.31 -14.64
C CYS A 37 -0.12 -0.39 -14.65
N GLY A 38 -0.11 -1.73 -14.55
CA GLY A 38 -1.33 -2.52 -14.28
C GLY A 38 -1.55 -2.81 -12.79
N TYR A 39 -0.49 -2.80 -11.99
CA TYR A 39 -0.51 -3.19 -10.57
C TYR A 39 0.52 -2.40 -9.78
N ALA A 40 0.37 -2.37 -8.46
CA ALA A 40 1.30 -1.70 -7.57
C ALA A 40 1.83 -2.61 -6.46
N PHE A 41 2.99 -2.26 -5.93
CA PHE A 41 3.62 -2.96 -4.81
C PHE A 41 3.79 -2.04 -3.60
N ASN A 42 3.40 -2.56 -2.45
CA ASN A 42 3.75 -2.00 -1.16
C ASN A 42 5.04 -2.61 -0.61
N ALA A 43 5.54 -2.06 0.51
CA ALA A 43 6.82 -2.48 1.05
C ALA A 43 6.72 -3.89 1.65
N PHE A 44 7.66 -4.77 1.31
CA PHE A 44 7.69 -6.14 1.85
C PHE A 44 8.53 -6.31 3.11
N ALA A 45 9.43 -5.37 3.41
CA ALA A 45 10.41 -5.51 4.49
C ALA A 45 9.96 -4.92 5.84
N MET A 46 8.68 -4.58 6.00
CA MET A 46 8.18 -3.90 7.22
C MET A 46 8.32 -4.77 8.48
N HIS A 47 8.21 -6.09 8.33
CA HIS A 47 8.44 -7.05 9.43
C HIS A 47 9.83 -6.92 10.07
N ARG A 48 10.85 -6.45 9.32
CA ARG A 48 12.23 -6.31 9.83
C ARG A 48 12.35 -5.31 10.97
N LYS A 49 11.36 -4.43 11.12
CA LYS A 49 11.24 -3.46 12.21
C LYS A 49 10.02 -3.72 13.10
N GLY A 50 9.50 -4.95 13.10
CA GLY A 50 8.36 -5.35 13.93
C GLY A 50 7.00 -4.78 13.48
N MET A 51 6.89 -4.26 12.26
CA MET A 51 5.64 -3.68 11.76
C MET A 51 4.89 -4.65 10.85
N THR A 52 3.70 -5.06 11.27
CA THR A 52 2.77 -5.90 10.49
C THR A 52 1.61 -5.12 9.89
N HIS A 53 1.38 -3.89 10.36
CA HIS A 53 0.31 -2.99 9.96
C HIS A 53 0.89 -1.63 9.53
N ASN A 54 0.22 -0.95 8.60
CA ASN A 54 0.58 0.41 8.19
C ASN A 54 -0.62 1.14 7.55
N SER A 55 -0.55 2.47 7.45
CA SER A 55 -1.52 3.34 6.77
C SER A 55 -0.82 4.23 5.73
N ALA A 56 -0.24 3.62 4.71
CA ALA A 56 0.66 4.28 3.78
C ALA A 56 -0.11 5.18 2.78
N LEU A 57 0.33 6.44 2.63
CA LEU A 57 -0.25 7.38 1.66
C LEU A 57 -0.26 6.82 0.23
N LYS A 58 0.84 6.15 -0.17
CA LYS A 58 0.95 5.51 -1.48
C LYS A 58 -0.14 4.48 -1.76
N THR A 59 -0.72 3.84 -0.74
CA THR A 59 -1.85 2.93 -0.91
C THR A 59 -3.05 3.68 -1.46
N ALA A 60 -3.39 4.82 -0.88
CA ALA A 60 -4.48 5.65 -1.38
C ALA A 60 -4.19 6.16 -2.80
N GLU A 61 -2.94 6.56 -3.09
CA GLU A 61 -2.53 7.00 -4.44
C GLU A 61 -2.69 5.90 -5.49
N TYR A 62 -2.28 4.66 -5.18
CA TYR A 62 -2.42 3.52 -6.08
C TYR A 62 -3.88 3.16 -6.33
N LEU A 63 -4.70 3.06 -5.27
CA LEU A 63 -6.12 2.77 -5.39
C LEU A 63 -6.84 3.83 -6.24
N ASN A 64 -6.53 5.11 -6.03
CA ASN A 64 -7.07 6.22 -6.82
C ASN A 64 -6.67 6.17 -8.31
N ASN A 65 -5.60 5.45 -8.65
CA ASN A 65 -5.18 5.19 -10.03
C ASN A 65 -5.62 3.81 -10.54
N ASN A 66 -6.60 3.18 -9.88
CA ASN A 66 -7.13 1.86 -10.23
C ASN A 66 -6.08 0.72 -10.22
N LEU A 67 -5.06 0.83 -9.38
CA LEU A 67 -4.00 -0.17 -9.29
C LEU A 67 -4.26 -1.10 -8.11
N ALA A 68 -4.53 -2.38 -8.41
CA ALA A 68 -4.56 -3.42 -7.39
C ALA A 68 -3.16 -3.64 -6.81
N ILE A 69 -3.08 -3.94 -5.51
CA ILE A 69 -1.85 -3.83 -4.72
C ILE A 69 -1.45 -5.17 -4.14
N ILE A 70 -0.17 -5.50 -4.25
CA ILE A 70 0.45 -6.58 -3.47
C ILE A 70 1.26 -5.95 -2.35
N SER A 71 0.95 -6.29 -1.10
CA SER A 71 1.52 -5.67 0.10
C SER A 71 2.21 -6.69 0.99
N GLY A 72 3.30 -6.30 1.66
CA GLY A 72 3.92 -7.16 2.69
C GLY A 72 3.48 -6.88 4.11
N TYR A 73 2.42 -6.08 4.28
CA TYR A 73 1.81 -5.69 5.54
C TYR A 73 0.30 -5.48 5.35
N ILE A 74 -0.44 -5.49 6.45
CA ILE A 74 -1.87 -5.21 6.49
C ILE A 74 -2.11 -3.70 6.47
N GLU A 75 -2.98 -3.23 5.57
CA GLU A 75 -3.37 -1.83 5.53
C GLU A 75 -4.40 -1.52 6.63
N THR A 76 -4.05 -0.66 7.57
CA THR A 76 -4.90 -0.34 8.72
C THR A 76 -6.12 0.48 8.30
N GLY A 77 -7.29 0.09 8.80
CA GLY A 77 -8.54 0.82 8.56
C GLY A 77 -9.10 0.63 7.15
N LEU A 78 -8.51 -0.25 6.35
CA LEU A 78 -8.96 -0.54 4.99
C LEU A 78 -9.17 -2.05 4.79
N ASN A 79 -10.39 -2.42 4.45
CA ASN A 79 -10.76 -3.77 4.05
C ASN A 79 -11.23 -3.75 2.58
N THR A 80 -10.45 -4.36 1.70
CA THR A 80 -10.73 -4.41 0.27
C THR A 80 -10.08 -5.64 -0.35
N ASP A 81 -10.73 -6.19 -1.38
CA ASP A 81 -10.18 -7.25 -2.22
C ASP A 81 -9.15 -6.74 -3.25
N ALA A 82 -8.96 -5.42 -3.35
CA ALA A 82 -7.95 -4.78 -4.20
C ALA A 82 -6.53 -4.84 -3.63
N ILE A 83 -6.36 -5.39 -2.43
CA ILE A 83 -5.06 -5.53 -1.78
C ILE A 83 -4.84 -7.00 -1.37
N LEU A 84 -3.85 -7.65 -1.97
CA LEU A 84 -3.34 -8.92 -1.49
C LEU A 84 -2.21 -8.66 -0.47
N SER A 85 -2.47 -8.98 0.80
CA SER A 85 -1.43 -8.96 1.83
C SER A 85 -0.69 -10.30 1.88
N VAL A 86 0.62 -10.25 1.67
CA VAL A 86 1.55 -11.37 1.68
C VAL A 86 2.36 -11.29 2.95
N GLU A 87 2.30 -12.34 3.79
CA GLU A 87 3.20 -12.41 4.93
C GLU A 87 4.63 -12.56 4.44
N SER A 88 5.44 -11.56 4.78
CA SER A 88 6.80 -11.42 4.25
C SER A 88 7.84 -12.23 5.04
N TYR A 89 7.42 -13.02 6.02
CA TYR A 89 8.31 -13.88 6.80
C TYR A 89 8.61 -15.18 6.03
N ASN A 90 9.82 -15.25 5.47
CA ASN A 90 10.49 -16.47 4.98
C ASN A 90 9.85 -17.28 3.84
N SER A 91 8.77 -16.84 3.20
CA SER A 91 8.11 -17.69 2.19
C SER A 91 7.39 -16.96 1.06
N VAL A 92 7.96 -15.88 0.49
CA VAL A 92 7.38 -15.25 -0.73
C VAL A 92 7.11 -16.29 -1.83
N HIS A 93 7.97 -17.30 -1.96
CA HIS A 93 7.77 -18.43 -2.87
C HIS A 93 6.44 -19.17 -2.65
N SER A 94 5.98 -19.30 -1.41
CA SER A 94 4.69 -19.93 -1.08
C SER A 94 3.47 -19.10 -1.47
N TYR A 95 3.67 -17.82 -1.82
CA TYR A 95 2.62 -16.89 -2.24
C TYR A 95 2.60 -16.64 -3.74
N ILE A 96 3.53 -17.22 -4.53
CA ILE A 96 3.60 -16.98 -5.98
C ILE A 96 2.26 -17.28 -6.64
N HIS A 97 1.68 -18.46 -6.40
CA HIS A 97 0.38 -18.81 -6.98
C HIS A 97 -0.75 -17.88 -6.52
N LYS A 98 -0.76 -17.48 -5.25
CA LYS A 98 -1.75 -16.50 -4.76
C LYS A 98 -1.61 -15.14 -5.43
N ILE A 99 -0.38 -14.72 -5.70
CA ILE A 99 -0.09 -13.49 -6.43
C ILE A 99 -0.57 -13.64 -7.88
N GLU A 100 -0.24 -14.73 -8.56
CA GLU A 100 -0.67 -15.01 -9.93
C GLU A 100 -2.20 -14.99 -10.06
N ASP A 101 -2.90 -15.72 -9.18
CA ASP A 101 -4.36 -15.78 -9.12
C ASP A 101 -4.98 -14.40 -8.87
N PHE A 102 -4.41 -13.65 -7.93
CA PHE A 102 -4.84 -12.30 -7.61
C PHE A 102 -4.70 -11.38 -8.83
N LEU A 103 -3.53 -11.36 -9.47
CA LEU A 103 -3.26 -10.56 -10.65
C LEU A 103 -4.22 -10.94 -11.78
N GLU A 104 -4.41 -12.22 -12.06
CA GLU A 104 -5.37 -12.68 -13.08
C GLU A 104 -6.78 -12.18 -12.80
N SER A 105 -7.24 -12.31 -11.55
CA SER A 105 -8.58 -11.89 -11.15
C SER A 105 -8.81 -10.38 -11.26
N TRP A 106 -7.74 -9.57 -11.22
CA TRP A 106 -7.78 -8.11 -11.23
C TRP A 106 -7.51 -7.49 -12.59
N LYS A 107 -7.14 -8.27 -13.62
CA LYS A 107 -6.88 -7.77 -14.98
C LYS A 107 -8.01 -6.93 -15.58
N THR A 108 -9.26 -7.22 -15.22
CA THR A 108 -10.45 -6.61 -15.82
C THR A 108 -11.39 -6.00 -14.77
N LYS A 109 -10.92 -5.82 -13.53
CA LYS A 109 -11.73 -5.26 -12.45
C LYS A 109 -11.39 -3.79 -12.26
N ASP A 110 -12.41 -3.04 -11.87
CA ASP A 110 -12.26 -1.67 -11.41
C ASP A 110 -12.42 -1.61 -9.88
N ILE A 111 -11.60 -0.77 -9.26
CA ILE A 111 -11.66 -0.47 -7.84
C ILE A 111 -12.86 0.43 -7.59
N ASN A 112 -13.73 0.00 -6.68
CA ASN A 112 -14.83 0.83 -6.20
C ASN A 112 -14.29 1.90 -5.24
N LEU A 113 -13.97 3.08 -5.78
CA LEU A 113 -13.40 4.18 -5.01
C LEU A 113 -14.33 4.70 -3.91
N ASP A 114 -15.64 4.68 -4.12
CA ASP A 114 -16.61 5.12 -3.10
C ASP A 114 -16.47 4.28 -1.82
N LYS A 115 -16.37 2.94 -1.98
CA LYS A 115 -16.13 2.02 -0.85
C LYS A 115 -14.78 2.23 -0.17
N ILE A 116 -13.76 2.70 -0.89
CA ILE A 116 -12.46 3.04 -0.30
C ILE A 116 -12.58 4.34 0.50
N ILE A 117 -13.22 5.36 -0.08
CA ILE A 117 -13.45 6.68 0.55
C ILE A 117 -14.31 6.55 1.81
N GLU A 118 -15.31 5.67 1.82
CA GLU A 118 -16.12 5.38 3.01
C GLU A 118 -15.31 4.82 4.19
N GLN A 119 -14.17 4.19 3.93
CA GLN A 119 -13.34 3.58 4.98
C GLN A 119 -12.23 4.50 5.46
N ILE A 120 -11.49 5.09 4.52
CA ILE A 120 -10.25 5.84 4.78
C ILE A 120 -10.27 7.28 4.24
N GLY A 121 -11.40 7.75 3.69
CA GLY A 121 -11.54 9.12 3.23
C GLY A 121 -11.37 10.12 4.37
N ILE A 122 -10.94 11.34 4.02
CA ILE A 122 -10.65 12.38 5.01
C ILE A 122 -11.87 12.70 5.87
N GLU A 123 -13.05 12.83 5.28
CA GLU A 123 -14.28 13.13 6.01
C GLU A 123 -14.62 12.04 7.04
N GLN A 124 -14.46 10.77 6.67
CA GLN A 124 -14.75 9.62 7.54
C GLN A 124 -13.72 9.52 8.67
N THR A 125 -12.46 9.78 8.35
CA THR A 125 -11.36 9.78 9.31
C THR A 125 -11.53 10.90 10.34
N GLU A 126 -11.84 12.12 9.89
CA GLU A 126 -12.06 13.27 10.77
C GLU A 126 -13.32 13.10 11.63
N ARG A 127 -14.41 12.54 11.07
CA ARG A 127 -15.60 12.22 11.85
C ARG A 127 -15.28 11.29 13.03
N LYS A 128 -14.58 10.18 12.78
CA LYS A 128 -14.17 9.23 13.83
C LYS A 128 -13.26 9.88 14.87
N ARG A 129 -12.35 10.77 14.45
CA ARG A 129 -11.48 11.52 15.37
C ARG A 129 -12.28 12.44 16.29
N LEU A 130 -13.23 13.19 15.74
CA LEU A 130 -14.11 14.07 16.52
C LEU A 130 -14.99 13.28 17.49
N GLU A 131 -15.50 12.11 17.09
CA GLU A 131 -16.26 11.23 17.99
C GLU A 131 -15.43 10.79 19.20
N VAL A 132 -14.17 10.38 18.98
CA VAL A 132 -13.26 10.01 20.08
C VAL A 132 -12.98 11.20 20.99
N PHE A 133 -12.72 12.37 20.40
CA PHE A 133 -12.43 13.59 21.15
C PHE A 133 -13.63 14.02 22.02
N ASN A 134 -14.84 14.03 21.46
CA ASN A 134 -16.05 14.39 22.20
C ASN A 134 -16.33 13.42 23.35
N LYS A 135 -16.19 12.11 23.12
CA LYS A 135 -16.30 11.10 24.20
C LYS A 135 -15.31 11.34 25.34
N SER A 136 -14.07 11.73 25.01
CA SER A 136 -13.05 12.05 26.01
C SER A 136 -13.39 13.31 26.81
N LEU A 137 -14.01 14.31 26.18
CA LEU A 137 -14.47 15.51 26.87
C LEU A 137 -15.65 15.22 27.81
N GLU A 138 -16.61 14.42 27.36
CA GLU A 138 -17.76 13.99 28.17
C GLU A 138 -17.30 13.20 29.41
N SER A 139 -16.39 12.24 29.25
CA SER A 139 -15.89 11.44 30.38
C SER A 139 -15.15 12.26 31.44
N HIS A 140 -14.49 13.36 31.06
CA HIS A 140 -13.81 14.24 32.01
C HIS A 140 -14.71 15.34 32.58
N ALA A 141 -15.84 15.64 31.93
CA ALA A 141 -16.84 16.55 32.48
C ALA A 141 -17.65 15.90 33.62
N GLU A 142 -17.76 14.56 33.63
CA GLU A 142 -18.43 13.80 34.70
C GLU A 142 -17.54 13.53 35.94
N GLU A 143 -16.24 13.84 35.87
CA GLU A 143 -15.28 13.70 36.98
C GLU A 143 -15.19 14.94 37.90
N TYR A 144 -15.99 15.99 37.63
CA TYR A 144 -16.08 17.23 38.41
C TYR A 144 -17.52 17.54 38.85
#